data_AF-A0A6N0LQW0-F1
#
_entry.id   AF-A0A6N0LQW0-F1
#
_cell.length_a   1.000
_cell.length_b   1.000
_cell.length_c   1.000
_cell.angle_alpha   90.00
_cell.angle_beta   90.00
_cell.angle_gamma   90.00
#
_symmetry.space_group_name_H-M   'P 1'
#
loop_
_entity.id
_entity.type
_entity.pdbx_description
1 polymer ?
#
loop_
_entity_poly.entity_id
_entity_poly.type
_entity_poly.pdbx_seq_one_letter_code
_entity_poly.pdbx_strand_id
1 'polypeptide(L)'
;MDDFRDSLDRIKSICSTIVAQFESSEVAESIKALQEAANQAAKSWSGSWLGYHSRVYYNQLQPVPPGARFSQEWGLQNRFSNDTKGEWCEYDFDSLYKTLKSNTASLSLEQLNELANYAKEEISDLREELISIIFSCLASGEDAYLDRLKKEVEQCQTSSVQQFVDYLRPKQFFSLDMLAFQSGLQTPPHIYLQAQLLSVQSPVTVAESLKKIANRLALHLTNKSRIYMYSSQPGTHVFIPLLSLSEISK
;
A
#
# COMPACT_ATOMS: atom_id res chain seq x y z
N MET A 1 2.12 6.43 33.19
CA MET A 1 1.83 5.12 32.58
C MET A 1 0.42 5.11 31.99
N ASP A 2 -0.57 5.63 32.71
CA ASP A 2 -1.94 5.81 32.17
C ASP A 2 -1.99 6.73 30.93
N ASP A 3 -1.21 7.83 30.94
CA ASP A 3 -1.12 8.77 29.82
C ASP A 3 -0.72 8.10 28.48
N PHE A 4 0.29 7.22 28.48
CA PHE A 4 0.67 6.48 27.27
C PHE A 4 -0.38 5.47 26.82
N ARG A 5 -1.11 4.88 27.76
CA ARG A 5 -2.15 3.92 27.42
C ARG A 5 -3.31 4.62 26.73
N ASP A 6 -3.72 5.76 27.24
CA ASP A 6 -4.78 6.58 26.65
C ASP A 6 -4.38 7.07 25.25
N SER A 7 -3.14 7.53 25.06
CA SER A 7 -2.61 7.87 23.72
C SER A 7 -2.64 6.68 22.75
N LEU A 8 -2.19 5.50 23.19
CA LEU A 8 -2.20 4.30 22.33
C LEU A 8 -3.62 3.85 21.99
N ASP A 9 -4.56 3.93 22.93
CA ASP A 9 -5.97 3.64 22.70
C ASP A 9 -6.59 4.65 21.72
N ARG A 10 -6.25 5.94 21.84
CA ARG A 10 -6.64 6.97 20.87
C ARG A 10 -6.10 6.69 19.47
N ILE A 11 -4.80 6.41 19.33
CA ILE A 11 -4.16 6.09 18.04
C ILE A 11 -4.90 4.92 17.36
N LYS A 12 -5.15 3.84 18.11
CA LYS A 12 -5.87 2.67 17.59
C LYS A 12 -7.30 2.97 17.18
N SER A 13 -7.99 3.83 17.95
CA SER A 13 -9.35 4.26 17.65
C SER A 13 -9.38 5.05 16.33
N ILE A 14 -8.53 6.07 16.18
CA ILE A 14 -8.48 6.88 14.96
C ILE A 14 -8.09 6.03 13.74
N CYS A 15 -7.09 5.15 13.87
CA CYS A 15 -6.75 4.21 12.80
C CYS A 15 -7.94 3.34 12.40
N SER A 16 -8.76 2.88 13.36
CA SER A 16 -9.95 2.08 13.08
C SER A 16 -11.04 2.89 12.39
N THR A 17 -11.21 4.16 12.75
CA THR A 17 -12.15 5.09 12.09
C THR A 17 -11.75 5.31 10.63
N ILE A 18 -10.47 5.53 10.35
CA ILE A 18 -9.96 5.68 8.98
C ILE A 18 -10.27 4.42 8.17
N VAL A 19 -9.95 3.23 8.69
CA VAL A 19 -10.25 1.97 7.99
C VAL A 19 -11.75 1.85 7.72
N ALA A 20 -12.61 2.09 8.73
CA ALA A 20 -14.06 1.99 8.60
C ALA A 20 -14.64 2.98 7.57
N GLN A 21 -14.06 4.17 7.44
CA GLN A 21 -14.50 5.17 6.46
C GLN A 21 -14.25 4.67 5.02
N PHE A 22 -13.12 4.02 4.77
CA PHE A 22 -12.79 3.43 3.47
C PHE A 22 -13.55 2.13 3.19
N GLU A 23 -13.96 1.40 4.22
CA GLU A 23 -14.81 0.22 4.12
C GLU A 23 -16.30 0.55 3.96
N SER A 24 -16.68 1.82 4.09
CA SER A 24 -18.05 2.26 3.81
C SER A 24 -18.47 1.83 2.41
N SER A 25 -19.72 1.37 2.27
CA SER A 25 -20.21 0.80 1.01
C SER A 25 -20.00 1.75 -0.17
N GLU A 26 -20.26 3.04 0.03
CA GLU A 26 -20.10 4.05 -1.01
C GLU A 26 -18.65 4.20 -1.50
N VAL A 27 -17.68 4.27 -0.59
CA VAL A 27 -16.25 4.39 -0.92
C VAL A 27 -15.74 3.09 -1.55
N ALA A 28 -16.03 1.95 -0.93
CA ALA A 28 -15.58 0.65 -1.39
C ALA A 28 -16.13 0.31 -2.79
N GLU A 29 -17.41 0.57 -3.05
CA GLU A 29 -18.04 0.37 -4.36
C GLU A 29 -17.44 1.30 -5.42
N SER A 30 -17.19 2.57 -5.06
CA SER A 30 -16.58 3.56 -5.96
C SER A 30 -15.16 3.17 -6.38
N ILE A 31 -14.32 2.76 -5.43
CA ILE A 31 -12.97 2.26 -5.70
C ILE A 31 -13.03 1.01 -6.59
N LYS A 32 -13.93 0.06 -6.26
CA LYS A 32 -14.09 -1.17 -7.03
C LYS A 32 -14.53 -0.89 -8.47
N ALA A 33 -15.45 0.05 -8.68
CA ALA A 33 -15.94 0.41 -9.99
C ALA A 33 -14.84 1.03 -10.88
N LEU A 34 -14.06 1.96 -10.33
CA LEU A 34 -12.90 2.54 -11.03
C LEU A 34 -11.81 1.49 -11.31
N GLN A 35 -11.59 0.57 -10.37
CA GLN A 35 -10.65 -0.54 -10.56
C GLN A 35 -11.09 -1.47 -11.68
N GLU A 36 -12.39 -1.79 -11.76
CA GLU A 36 -12.93 -2.60 -12.85
C GLU A 36 -12.80 -1.90 -14.20
N ALA A 37 -13.07 -0.59 -14.28
CA ALA A 37 -12.86 0.18 -15.50
C ALA A 37 -11.40 0.11 -15.98
N ALA A 38 -10.44 0.28 -15.07
CA ALA A 38 -9.02 0.16 -15.39
C ALA A 38 -8.64 -1.28 -15.82
N ASN A 39 -9.19 -2.30 -15.14
CA ASN A 39 -8.95 -3.71 -15.48
C ASN A 39 -9.53 -4.10 -16.85
N GLN A 40 -10.68 -3.56 -17.22
CA GLN A 40 -11.28 -3.79 -18.54
C GLN A 40 -10.42 -3.16 -19.64
N ALA A 41 -9.93 -1.94 -19.44
CA ALA A 41 -8.98 -1.32 -20.35
C ALA A 41 -7.67 -2.13 -20.45
N ALA A 42 -7.18 -2.68 -19.34
CA ALA A 42 -5.97 -3.52 -19.34
C ALA A 42 -6.10 -4.76 -20.25
N LYS A 43 -7.30 -5.33 -20.39
CA LYS A 43 -7.57 -6.51 -21.27
C LYS A 43 -7.45 -6.21 -22.75
N SER A 44 -7.48 -4.93 -23.14
CA SER A 44 -7.32 -4.49 -24.53
C SER A 44 -5.95 -3.87 -24.78
N TRP A 45 -5.11 -3.69 -23.77
CA TRP A 45 -3.85 -2.96 -23.88
C TRP A 45 -2.76 -3.75 -24.62
N SER A 46 -1.91 -3.02 -25.36
CA SER A 46 -0.76 -3.53 -26.11
C SER A 46 0.34 -4.19 -25.24
N GLY A 47 0.32 -3.93 -23.93
CA GLY A 47 1.34 -4.39 -23.00
C GLY A 47 2.63 -3.57 -22.98
N SER A 48 2.75 -2.51 -23.78
CA SER A 48 3.99 -1.73 -23.93
C SER A 48 3.86 -0.34 -23.32
N TRP A 49 4.91 0.10 -22.63
CA TRP A 49 5.02 1.46 -22.05
C TRP A 49 5.74 2.45 -22.99
N LEU A 50 6.19 2.01 -24.16
CA LEU A 50 7.04 2.83 -25.03
C LEU A 50 6.24 3.85 -25.82
N GLY A 51 6.48 5.14 -25.58
CA GLY A 51 5.92 6.23 -26.37
C GLY A 51 4.44 6.07 -26.63
N TYR A 52 4.05 6.14 -27.89
CA TYR A 52 2.66 5.94 -28.30
C TYR A 52 2.12 4.53 -28.02
N HIS A 53 2.96 3.48 -27.91
CA HIS A 53 2.49 2.12 -27.57
C HIS A 53 1.81 2.06 -26.21
N SER A 54 2.20 2.94 -25.27
CA SER A 54 1.53 3.11 -23.96
C SER A 54 0.05 3.45 -24.07
N ARG A 55 -0.35 3.95 -25.24
CA ARG A 55 -1.70 4.38 -25.57
C ARG A 55 -2.35 3.51 -26.65
N VAL A 56 -1.74 2.38 -27.02
CA VAL A 56 -2.31 1.43 -27.97
C VAL A 56 -3.18 0.41 -27.25
N TYR A 57 -4.43 0.34 -27.67
CA TYR A 57 -5.43 -0.62 -27.19
C TYR A 57 -6.14 -1.24 -28.38
N TYR A 58 -6.72 -2.42 -28.18
CA TYR A 58 -7.58 -3.05 -29.15
C TYR A 58 -8.86 -2.22 -29.34
N ASN A 59 -9.38 -2.21 -30.56
CA ASN A 59 -10.49 -1.36 -30.99
C ASN A 59 -11.66 -1.40 -30.00
N GLN A 60 -12.21 -0.22 -29.71
CA GLN A 60 -13.30 0.01 -28.75
C GLN A 60 -13.04 -0.56 -27.34
N LEU A 61 -11.77 -0.67 -26.94
CA LEU A 61 -11.34 -1.26 -25.66
C LEU A 61 -11.84 -2.70 -25.44
N GLN A 62 -12.14 -3.43 -26.52
CA GLN A 62 -12.57 -4.83 -26.43
C GLN A 62 -11.38 -5.72 -26.03
N PRO A 63 -11.60 -6.77 -25.24
CA PRO A 63 -10.55 -7.75 -24.97
C PRO A 63 -9.92 -8.29 -26.26
N VAL A 64 -8.60 -8.49 -26.25
CA VAL A 64 -7.87 -8.96 -27.44
C VAL A 64 -8.41 -10.34 -27.87
N PRO A 65 -8.97 -10.49 -29.09
CA PRO A 65 -9.52 -11.77 -29.53
C PRO A 65 -8.41 -12.76 -29.91
N PRO A 66 -8.70 -14.08 -29.93
CA PRO A 66 -7.74 -15.07 -30.39
C PRO A 66 -7.19 -14.76 -31.79
N GLY A 67 -5.87 -14.80 -31.93
CA GLY A 67 -5.17 -14.52 -33.19
C GLY A 67 -4.83 -13.04 -33.42
N ALA A 68 -5.42 -12.11 -32.66
CA ALA A 68 -4.93 -10.75 -32.60
C ALA A 68 -3.71 -10.66 -31.67
N ARG A 69 -2.70 -9.88 -32.08
CA ARG A 69 -1.50 -9.62 -31.28
C ARG A 69 -0.91 -8.26 -31.66
N PHE A 70 -0.39 -7.54 -30.67
CA PHE A 70 0.42 -6.36 -30.91
C PHE A 70 1.90 -6.73 -30.90
N SER A 71 2.66 -6.30 -31.91
CA SER A 71 4.11 -6.43 -31.91
C SER A 71 4.73 -5.23 -31.20
N GLN A 72 5.28 -5.43 -30.01
CA GLN A 72 6.03 -4.36 -29.30
C GLN A 72 7.32 -3.99 -30.04
N GLU A 73 7.84 -4.91 -30.86
CA GLU A 73 9.03 -4.69 -31.68
C GLU A 73 8.75 -3.73 -32.83
N TRP A 74 7.60 -3.87 -33.50
CA TRP A 74 7.31 -3.12 -34.74
C TRP A 74 6.17 -2.10 -34.62
N GLY A 75 5.41 -2.13 -33.53
CA GLY A 75 4.30 -1.23 -33.29
C GLY A 75 3.17 -1.33 -34.31
N LEU A 76 2.64 -0.18 -34.73
CA LEU A 76 1.62 -0.03 -35.76
C LEU A 76 2.21 0.23 -37.16
N GLN A 77 3.53 0.10 -37.34
CA GLN A 77 4.17 0.40 -38.62
C GLN A 77 3.67 -0.53 -39.74
N ASN A 78 3.22 0.06 -40.86
CA ASN A 78 2.79 -0.72 -42.03
C ASN A 78 4.02 -1.22 -42.81
N ARG A 79 4.50 -2.43 -42.45
CA ARG A 79 5.59 -3.12 -43.15
C ARG A 79 5.11 -4.44 -43.76
N PHE A 80 5.83 -4.89 -44.79
CA PHE A 80 5.52 -6.12 -45.53
C PHE A 80 5.49 -7.38 -44.63
N SER A 81 6.21 -7.34 -43.50
CA SER A 81 6.25 -8.39 -42.47
C SER A 81 5.64 -7.93 -41.14
N ASN A 82 4.65 -7.03 -41.14
CA ASN A 82 4.09 -6.50 -39.90
C ASN A 82 3.52 -7.65 -39.04
N ASP A 83 4.09 -7.81 -37.85
CA ASP A 83 3.71 -8.86 -36.92
C ASP A 83 2.45 -8.51 -36.12
N THR A 84 2.08 -7.22 -36.08
CA THR A 84 0.83 -6.76 -35.47
C THR A 84 -0.36 -7.24 -36.29
N LYS A 85 -1.30 -7.93 -35.63
CA LYS A 85 -2.52 -8.49 -36.23
C LYS A 85 -3.74 -8.08 -35.42
N GLY A 86 -4.81 -7.71 -36.12
CA GLY A 86 -6.07 -7.25 -35.54
C GLY A 86 -6.21 -5.73 -35.53
N GLU A 87 -7.33 -5.25 -35.00
CA GLU A 87 -7.72 -3.84 -35.02
C GLU A 87 -7.14 -3.09 -33.82
N TRP A 88 -5.83 -2.83 -33.85
CA TRP A 88 -5.18 -2.03 -32.81
C TRP A 88 -5.29 -0.54 -33.13
N CYS A 89 -5.61 0.27 -32.12
CA CYS A 89 -5.76 1.71 -32.26
C CYS A 89 -4.93 2.44 -31.20
N GLU A 90 -4.30 3.54 -31.61
CA GLU A 90 -3.75 4.51 -30.65
C GLU A 90 -4.90 5.39 -30.14
N TYR A 91 -4.93 5.62 -28.83
CA TYR A 91 -5.87 6.50 -28.17
C TYR A 91 -5.18 7.78 -27.69
N ASP A 92 -5.92 8.87 -27.65
CA ASP A 92 -5.49 10.05 -26.90
C ASP A 92 -5.49 9.74 -25.39
N PHE A 93 -4.46 10.22 -24.68
CA PHE A 93 -4.28 9.92 -23.26
C PHE A 93 -5.43 10.51 -22.44
N ASP A 94 -5.68 11.81 -22.59
CA ASP A 94 -6.64 12.53 -21.78
C ASP A 94 -8.06 12.06 -22.05
N SER A 95 -8.38 11.80 -23.31
CA SER A 95 -9.69 11.28 -23.72
C SER A 95 -9.95 9.91 -23.13
N LEU A 96 -9.00 8.96 -23.28
CA LEU A 96 -9.16 7.62 -22.72
C LEU A 96 -9.23 7.69 -21.19
N TYR A 97 -8.33 8.43 -20.54
CA TYR A 97 -8.33 8.58 -19.10
C TYR A 97 -9.63 9.18 -18.56
N LYS A 98 -10.18 10.20 -19.22
CA LYS A 98 -11.51 10.74 -18.89
C LYS A 98 -12.60 9.70 -19.04
N THR A 99 -12.58 8.90 -20.11
CA THR A 99 -13.55 7.80 -20.30
C THR A 99 -13.47 6.77 -19.19
N LEU A 100 -12.26 6.38 -18.76
CA LEU A 100 -12.08 5.42 -17.66
C LEU A 100 -12.56 5.96 -16.31
N LYS A 101 -12.43 7.27 -16.10
CA LYS A 101 -12.96 7.96 -14.92
C LYS A 101 -14.48 8.14 -14.95
N SER A 102 -15.07 8.31 -16.13
CA SER A 102 -16.47 8.68 -16.26
C SER A 102 -17.43 7.51 -16.02
N ASN A 103 -18.47 7.77 -15.21
CA ASN A 103 -19.73 7.01 -15.12
C ASN A 103 -19.71 5.59 -14.52
N THR A 104 -18.84 5.28 -13.55
CA THR A 104 -18.89 3.97 -12.88
C THR A 104 -19.04 4.04 -11.36
N ALA A 105 -18.72 5.16 -10.72
CA ALA A 105 -18.65 5.28 -9.26
C ALA A 105 -19.64 6.31 -8.69
N SER A 106 -20.13 6.07 -7.47
CA SER A 106 -20.93 7.05 -6.70
C SER A 106 -20.11 8.28 -6.35
N LEU A 107 -18.86 8.05 -5.94
CA LEU A 107 -17.87 9.09 -5.64
C LEU A 107 -16.90 9.26 -6.80
N SER A 108 -16.57 10.51 -7.11
CA SER A 108 -15.53 10.83 -8.08
C SER A 108 -14.14 10.49 -7.53
N LEU A 109 -13.18 10.31 -8.45
CA LEU A 109 -11.79 10.10 -8.04
C LEU A 109 -11.25 11.30 -7.25
N GLU A 110 -11.75 12.50 -7.53
CA GLU A 110 -11.40 13.73 -6.83
C GLU A 110 -11.85 13.68 -5.36
N GLN A 111 -13.10 13.26 -5.10
CA GLN A 111 -13.63 13.07 -3.74
C GLN A 111 -12.85 11.98 -2.98
N LEU A 112 -12.51 10.88 -3.66
CA LEU A 112 -11.69 9.82 -3.06
C LEU A 112 -10.27 10.29 -2.72
N ASN A 113 -9.68 11.17 -3.53
CA ASN A 113 -8.38 11.76 -3.24
C ASN A 113 -8.43 12.74 -2.06
N GLU A 114 -9.48 13.55 -1.96
CA GLU A 114 -9.67 14.43 -0.80
C GLU A 114 -9.75 13.63 0.50
N LEU A 115 -10.56 12.56 0.50
CA LEU A 115 -10.63 11.62 1.62
C LEU A 115 -9.27 11.01 1.96
N ALA A 116 -8.53 10.55 0.94
CA ALA A 116 -7.22 9.96 1.14
C ALA A 116 -6.19 10.97 1.65
N ASN A 117 -6.23 12.22 1.20
CA ASN A 117 -5.31 13.26 1.67
C ASN A 117 -5.55 13.59 3.14
N TYR A 118 -6.81 13.73 3.55
CA TYR A 118 -7.16 13.89 4.96
C TYR A 118 -6.63 12.72 5.81
N ALA A 119 -6.86 11.48 5.36
CA ALA A 119 -6.35 10.30 6.07
C ALA A 119 -4.81 10.23 6.10
N LYS A 120 -4.12 10.70 5.06
CA LYS A 120 -2.65 10.74 5.00
C LYS A 120 -2.07 11.69 6.04
N GLU A 121 -2.66 12.88 6.20
CA GLU A 121 -2.25 13.87 7.19
C GLU A 121 -2.43 13.31 8.60
N GLU A 122 -3.63 12.80 8.92
CA GLU A 122 -3.92 12.19 10.22
C GLU A 122 -2.95 11.03 10.54
N ILE A 123 -2.71 10.13 9.59
CA ILE A 123 -1.78 9.00 9.78
C ILE A 123 -0.34 9.48 10.02
N SER A 124 0.09 10.54 9.34
CA SER A 124 1.41 11.13 9.55
C SER A 124 1.56 11.61 10.99
N ASP A 125 0.55 12.30 11.52
CA ASP A 125 0.56 12.79 12.90
C ASP A 125 0.54 11.64 13.92
N LEU A 126 -0.31 10.63 13.71
CA LEU A 126 -0.35 9.44 14.58
C LEU A 126 0.97 8.66 14.57
N ARG A 127 1.65 8.60 13.43
CA ARG A 127 2.96 7.96 13.31
C ARG A 127 4.00 8.69 14.15
N GLU A 128 4.08 10.01 14.03
CA GLU A 128 5.04 10.82 14.80
C GLU A 128 4.76 10.74 16.31
N GLU A 129 3.48 10.74 16.70
CA GLU A 129 3.10 10.51 18.10
C GLU A 129 3.54 9.13 18.60
N LEU A 130 3.31 8.06 17.82
CA LEU A 130 3.74 6.72 18.19
C LEU A 130 5.27 6.62 18.31
N ILE A 131 6.02 7.26 17.42
CA ILE A 131 7.48 7.37 17.52
C ILE A 131 7.89 8.08 18.82
N SER A 132 7.23 9.19 19.16
CA SER A 132 7.49 9.96 20.38
C SER A 132 7.24 9.14 21.65
N ILE A 133 6.15 8.35 21.68
CA ILE A 133 5.85 7.43 22.80
C ILE A 133 6.95 6.37 22.93
N ILE A 134 7.35 5.74 21.83
CA ILE A 134 8.40 4.71 21.84
C ILE A 134 9.73 5.31 22.30
N PHE A 135 10.08 6.49 21.79
CA PHE A 135 11.31 7.20 22.18
C PHE A 135 11.32 7.52 23.68
N SER A 136 10.20 8.01 24.22
CA SER A 136 10.05 8.29 25.66
C SER A 136 10.23 7.04 26.52
N CYS A 137 9.77 5.88 26.02
CA CYS A 137 9.96 4.60 26.70
C CYS A 137 11.41 4.12 26.66
N LEU A 138 12.12 4.32 25.54
CA LEU A 138 13.54 4.00 25.38
C LEU A 138 14.45 4.90 26.23
N ALA A 139 14.05 6.14 26.49
CA ALA A 139 14.79 7.03 27.40
C ALA A 139 14.90 6.47 28.84
N SER A 140 14.03 5.53 29.22
CA SER A 140 14.05 4.88 30.54
C SER A 140 14.99 3.65 30.60
N GLY A 141 15.62 3.27 29.48
CA GLY A 141 16.58 2.17 29.40
C GLY A 141 16.50 1.42 28.07
N GLU A 142 17.62 0.78 27.70
CA GLU A 142 17.73 0.00 26.45
C GLU A 142 16.69 -1.13 26.41
N ASP A 143 15.98 -1.22 25.28
CA ASP A 143 14.96 -2.23 25.04
C ASP A 143 14.94 -2.58 23.56
N ALA A 144 15.65 -3.65 23.20
CA ALA A 144 15.81 -4.09 21.82
C ALA A 144 14.47 -4.38 21.11
N TYR A 145 13.41 -4.68 21.86
CA TYR A 145 12.08 -4.86 21.29
C TYR A 145 11.46 -3.51 20.90
N LEU A 146 11.56 -2.50 21.77
CA LEU A 146 11.12 -1.14 21.47
C LEU A 146 11.89 -0.53 20.29
N ASP A 147 13.20 -0.78 20.18
CA ASP A 147 13.99 -0.36 19.03
C ASP A 147 13.51 -0.96 17.71
N ARG A 148 13.09 -2.24 17.72
CA ARG A 148 12.49 -2.88 16.55
C ARG A 148 11.14 -2.24 16.21
N LEU A 149 10.28 -2.02 17.20
CA LEU A 149 9.00 -1.35 16.98
C LEU A 149 9.20 0.07 16.39
N LYS A 150 10.17 0.84 16.89
CA LYS A 150 10.49 2.16 16.35
C LYS A 150 10.81 2.09 14.85
N LYS A 151 11.69 1.16 14.45
CA LYS A 151 12.06 0.95 13.03
C LYS A 151 10.86 0.54 12.18
N GLU A 152 9.97 -0.30 12.71
CA GLU A 152 8.73 -0.70 12.03
C GLU A 152 7.80 0.52 11.81
N VAL A 153 7.63 1.39 12.81
CA VAL A 153 6.82 2.62 12.68
C VAL A 153 7.45 3.60 11.69
N GLU A 154 8.78 3.74 11.70
CA GLU A 154 9.49 4.64 10.78
C GLU A 154 9.26 4.27 9.30
N GLN A 155 9.08 2.98 9.02
CA GLN A 155 8.78 2.43 7.69
C GLN A 155 7.31 2.53 7.28
N CYS A 156 6.40 2.81 8.22
CA CYS A 156 4.97 2.99 7.94
C CYS A 156 4.74 4.32 7.24
N GLN A 157 4.76 4.36 5.90
CA GLN A 157 4.56 5.58 5.12
C GLN A 157 3.52 5.34 4.03
N THR A 158 2.67 6.34 3.80
CA THR A 158 1.71 6.29 2.69
C THR A 158 2.47 6.49 1.38
N SER A 159 1.98 5.86 0.32
CA SER A 159 2.66 5.87 -0.98
C SER A 159 2.00 6.84 -1.94
N SER A 160 2.81 7.57 -2.70
CA SER A 160 2.34 8.49 -3.73
C SER A 160 2.00 7.76 -5.03
N VAL A 161 1.23 8.42 -5.90
CA VAL A 161 0.93 7.92 -7.25
C VAL A 161 2.21 7.61 -8.02
N GLN A 162 3.22 8.49 -7.94
CA GLN A 162 4.48 8.32 -8.65
C GLN A 162 5.24 7.08 -8.17
N GLN A 163 5.25 6.80 -6.86
CA GLN A 163 5.89 5.59 -6.32
C GLN A 163 5.24 4.32 -6.87
N PHE A 164 3.90 4.29 -6.98
CA PHE A 164 3.20 3.15 -7.60
C PHE A 164 3.48 3.04 -9.10
N VAL A 165 3.50 4.16 -9.82
CA VAL A 165 3.88 4.18 -11.24
C VAL A 165 5.30 3.64 -11.44
N ASP A 166 6.26 4.08 -10.64
CA ASP A 166 7.65 3.63 -10.73
C ASP A 166 7.79 2.15 -10.34
N TYR A 167 6.99 1.67 -9.38
CA TYR A 167 6.93 0.26 -9.02
C TYR A 167 6.39 -0.62 -10.16
N LEU A 168 5.36 -0.15 -10.88
CA LEU A 168 4.73 -0.87 -12.00
C LEU A 168 5.51 -0.74 -13.32
N ARG A 169 6.41 0.24 -13.41
CA ARG A 169 7.16 0.52 -14.64
C ARG A 169 8.12 -0.64 -14.97
N PRO A 170 8.13 -1.13 -16.22
CA PRO A 170 9.12 -2.12 -16.64
C PRO A 170 10.53 -1.53 -16.62
N LYS A 171 11.50 -2.31 -16.12
CA LYS A 171 12.91 -1.90 -16.08
C LYS A 171 13.65 -2.12 -17.39
N GLN A 172 13.13 -3.01 -18.23
CA GLN A 172 13.73 -3.39 -19.50
C GLN A 172 12.67 -3.33 -20.59
N PHE A 173 13.06 -2.84 -21.75
CA PHE A 173 12.21 -2.71 -22.92
C PHE A 173 13.08 -2.79 -24.18
N PHE A 174 12.50 -3.27 -25.27
CA PHE A 174 13.15 -3.34 -26.57
C PHE A 174 12.11 -3.07 -27.64
N SER A 175 12.46 -2.26 -28.63
CA SER A 175 11.61 -2.01 -29.80
C SER A 175 12.48 -1.58 -30.98
N LEU A 176 12.11 -2.04 -32.18
CA LEU A 176 12.65 -1.55 -33.45
C LEU A 176 11.77 -0.43 -34.04
N ASP A 177 10.62 -0.14 -33.41
CA ASP A 177 9.83 1.05 -33.69
C ASP A 177 10.50 2.28 -33.08
N MET A 178 11.36 2.92 -33.87
CA MET A 178 12.13 4.09 -33.44
C MET A 178 11.26 5.24 -32.93
N LEU A 179 10.03 5.42 -33.42
CA LEU A 179 9.13 6.48 -32.95
C LEU A 179 8.70 6.25 -31.50
N ALA A 180 8.31 5.02 -31.18
CA ALA A 180 7.97 4.63 -29.81
C ALA A 180 9.21 4.63 -28.91
N PHE A 181 10.34 4.11 -29.39
CA PHE A 181 11.58 4.01 -28.62
C PHE A 181 12.14 5.38 -28.24
N GLN A 182 12.20 6.32 -29.19
CA GLN A 182 12.73 7.68 -28.95
C GLN A 182 11.85 8.50 -27.99
N SER A 183 10.55 8.21 -27.93
CA SER A 183 9.61 8.88 -27.02
C SER A 183 9.75 8.44 -25.56
N GLY A 184 10.56 7.40 -25.29
CA GLY A 184 10.82 6.90 -23.95
C GLY A 184 9.63 6.19 -23.31
N LEU A 185 9.75 5.88 -22.02
CA LEU A 185 8.68 5.25 -21.25
C LEU A 185 7.61 6.28 -20.87
N GLN A 186 6.36 5.96 -21.19
CA GLN A 186 5.17 6.71 -20.85
C GLN A 186 4.21 5.81 -20.07
N THR A 187 3.60 6.36 -19.02
CA THR A 187 2.63 5.62 -18.20
C THR A 187 1.34 5.42 -18.98
N PRO A 188 0.85 4.18 -19.17
CA PRO A 188 -0.45 3.94 -19.80
C PRO A 188 -1.62 4.54 -18.99
N PRO A 189 -2.68 5.07 -19.63
CA PRO A 189 -3.84 5.65 -18.95
C PRO A 189 -4.47 4.78 -17.85
N HIS A 190 -4.70 3.50 -18.11
CA HIS A 190 -5.31 2.59 -17.12
C HIS A 190 -4.37 2.29 -15.94
N ILE A 191 -3.05 2.23 -16.17
CA ILE A 191 -2.05 2.05 -15.11
C ILE A 191 -1.96 3.31 -14.25
N TYR A 192 -2.05 4.50 -14.86
CA TYR A 192 -2.07 5.74 -14.10
C TYR A 192 -3.29 5.80 -13.17
N LEU A 193 -4.47 5.42 -13.67
CA LEU A 193 -5.67 5.29 -12.84
C LEU A 193 -5.49 4.25 -11.72
N GLN A 194 -4.92 3.07 -12.01
CA GLN A 194 -4.62 2.06 -10.98
C GLN A 194 -3.68 2.60 -9.90
N ALA A 195 -2.62 3.32 -10.28
CA ALA A 195 -1.69 3.93 -9.34
C ALA A 195 -2.36 4.99 -8.44
N GLN A 196 -3.32 5.74 -8.98
CA GLN A 196 -4.14 6.67 -8.19
C GLN A 196 -5.02 5.94 -7.18
N LEU A 197 -5.69 4.86 -7.58
CA LEU A 197 -6.51 4.06 -6.66
C LEU A 197 -5.67 3.41 -5.56
N LEU A 198 -4.47 2.91 -5.89
CA LEU A 198 -3.53 2.38 -4.89
C LEU A 198 -3.07 3.48 -3.92
N SER A 199 -2.80 4.69 -4.41
CA SER A 199 -2.49 5.85 -3.56
C SER A 199 -3.66 6.23 -2.65
N VAL A 200 -4.90 6.17 -3.15
CA VAL A 200 -6.12 6.40 -2.37
C VAL A 200 -6.26 5.35 -1.26
N GLN A 201 -5.96 4.08 -1.55
CA GLN A 201 -6.08 2.98 -0.58
C GLN A 201 -4.90 2.89 0.40
N SER A 202 -3.73 3.44 0.06
CA SER A 202 -2.53 3.34 0.88
C SER A 202 -2.68 3.76 2.36
N PRO A 203 -3.49 4.79 2.73
CA PRO A 203 -3.73 5.15 4.12
C PRO A 203 -4.30 4.00 4.95
N VAL A 204 -5.21 3.21 4.38
CA VAL A 204 -5.83 2.06 5.07
C VAL A 204 -4.75 1.05 5.50
N THR A 205 -3.84 0.69 4.58
CA THR A 205 -2.75 -0.25 4.86
C THR A 205 -1.80 0.27 5.94
N VAL A 206 -1.51 1.57 5.95
CA VAL A 206 -0.66 2.19 6.97
C VAL A 206 -1.39 2.26 8.32
N ALA A 207 -2.66 2.65 8.35
CA ALA A 207 -3.47 2.70 9.57
C ALA A 207 -3.57 1.33 10.25
N GLU A 208 -3.78 0.26 9.49
CA GLU A 208 -3.76 -1.11 10.02
C GLU A 208 -2.40 -1.48 10.62
N SER A 209 -1.31 -1.08 9.96
CA SER A 209 0.06 -1.35 10.41
C SER A 209 0.36 -0.60 11.71
N LEU A 210 0.03 0.69 11.79
CA LEU A 210 0.17 1.50 13.01
C LEU A 210 -0.67 0.93 14.15
N LYS A 211 -1.92 0.54 13.90
CA LYS A 211 -2.78 -0.11 14.90
C LYS A 211 -2.18 -1.40 15.44
N LYS A 212 -1.60 -2.25 14.58
CA LYS A 212 -0.90 -3.48 15.01
C LYS A 212 0.32 -3.16 15.88
N ILE A 213 1.10 -2.15 15.51
CA ILE A 213 2.28 -1.75 16.30
C ILE A 213 1.88 -1.13 17.64
N ALA A 214 0.87 -0.23 17.66
CA ALA A 214 0.36 0.37 18.89
C ALA A 214 -0.18 -0.70 19.87
N ASN A 215 -0.87 -1.73 19.37
CA ASN A 215 -1.29 -2.88 20.18
C ASN A 215 -0.09 -3.64 20.78
N ARG A 216 0.92 -3.94 19.95
CA ARG A 216 2.15 -4.62 20.41
C ARG A 216 2.90 -3.82 21.47
N LEU A 217 2.95 -2.49 21.32
CA LEU A 217 3.55 -1.59 22.28
C LEU A 217 2.78 -1.59 23.61
N ALA A 218 1.46 -1.44 23.57
CA ALA A 218 0.61 -1.45 24.77
C ALA A 218 0.76 -2.75 25.57
N LEU A 219 0.78 -3.90 24.89
CA LEU A 219 1.00 -5.21 25.51
C LEU A 219 2.39 -5.30 26.17
N HIS A 220 3.44 -4.84 25.48
CA HIS A 220 4.80 -4.85 26.03
C HIS A 220 4.92 -3.97 27.28
N LEU A 221 4.37 -2.76 27.25
CA LEU A 221 4.40 -1.85 28.40
C LEU A 221 3.63 -2.41 29.59
N THR A 222 2.48 -3.06 29.35
CA THR A 222 1.69 -3.73 30.40
C THR A 222 2.45 -4.92 31.01
N ASN A 223 3.16 -5.69 30.20
CA ASN A 223 3.95 -6.81 30.71
C ASN A 223 5.18 -6.33 31.50
N LYS A 224 5.87 -5.30 30.99
CA LYS A 224 7.02 -4.69 31.67
C LYS A 224 6.62 -4.12 33.03
N SER A 225 5.50 -3.39 33.12
CA SER A 225 5.01 -2.85 34.39
C SER A 225 4.64 -3.93 35.40
N ARG A 226 4.02 -5.04 34.96
CA ARG A 226 3.76 -6.20 35.83
C ARG A 226 5.05 -6.81 36.38
N ILE A 227 6.06 -7.01 35.53
CA ILE A 227 7.35 -7.58 35.96
C ILE A 227 8.00 -6.66 37.01
N TYR A 228 8.02 -5.35 36.78
CA TYR A 228 8.53 -4.39 37.76
C TYR A 228 7.74 -4.43 39.08
N MET A 229 6.41 -4.56 39.04
CA MET A 229 5.62 -4.67 40.27
C MET A 229 5.92 -5.96 41.05
N TYR A 230 6.13 -7.09 40.37
CA TYR A 230 6.52 -8.34 41.02
C TYR A 230 7.95 -8.31 41.58
N SER A 231 8.90 -7.67 40.89
CA SER A 231 10.29 -7.56 41.37
C SER A 231 10.48 -6.54 42.49
N SER A 232 9.52 -5.62 42.66
CA SER A 232 9.58 -4.54 43.67
C SER A 232 8.84 -4.87 44.97
N GLN A 233 8.20 -6.05 45.07
CA GLN A 233 7.63 -6.53 46.33
C GLN A 233 8.75 -7.06 47.24
N PRO A 234 8.99 -6.47 48.43
CA PRO A 234 9.93 -7.03 49.39
C PRO A 234 9.33 -8.32 49.97
N GLY A 235 9.90 -9.46 49.61
CA GLY A 235 9.66 -10.73 50.28
C GLY A 235 8.75 -11.72 49.53
N THR A 236 9.23 -12.30 48.44
CA THR A 236 8.87 -13.68 48.08
C THR A 236 9.97 -14.37 47.29
N HIS A 237 11.19 -14.41 47.84
CA HIS A 237 12.13 -15.47 47.45
C HIS A 237 11.61 -16.78 48.05
N VAL A 238 10.86 -17.56 47.26
CA VAL A 238 10.64 -18.97 47.58
C VAL A 238 11.98 -19.67 47.43
N PHE A 239 12.72 -19.77 48.54
CA PHE A 239 13.84 -20.70 48.67
C PHE A 239 13.25 -22.10 48.54
N ILE A 240 13.51 -22.78 47.41
CA ILE A 240 13.28 -24.22 47.29
C ILE A 240 14.47 -24.85 48.01
N PRO A 241 14.30 -25.48 49.20
CA PRO A 241 15.39 -26.23 49.80
C PRO A 241 15.59 -27.48 48.93
N LEU A 242 16.79 -27.62 48.36
CA LEU A 242 17.27 -28.92 47.89
C LEU A 242 17.26 -29.87 49.08
N LEU A 243 16.22 -30.69 49.17
CA LEU A 243 16.20 -31.85 50.05
C LEU A 243 17.40 -32.71 49.66
N SER A 244 18.40 -32.69 50.54
CA SER A 244 19.46 -33.69 50.65
C SER A 244 18.83 -35.09 50.59
N LEU A 245 18.93 -35.74 49.43
CA LEU A 245 18.51 -37.12 49.26
C LEU A 245 19.50 -38.04 49.99
N SER A 246 19.01 -38.55 51.14
CA SER A 246 19.26 -39.90 51.70
C SER A 246 20.73 -40.28 51.94
N GLU A 247 21.22 -40.19 53.18
CA GLU A 247 21.03 -41.22 54.21
C GLU A 247 19.68 -41.96 54.18
N ILE A 248 19.63 -43.08 53.44
CA ILE A 248 18.85 -44.31 53.71
C ILE A 248 19.68 -45.44 53.03
N SER A 249 20.68 -45.99 53.71
CA SER A 249 20.61 -47.16 54.61
C SER A 249 20.87 -48.50 53.91
N LYS A 250 22.00 -49.12 54.30
CA LYS A 250 22.25 -50.57 54.52
C LYS A 250 22.19 -51.53 53.34
#